data_AF-A0A350ZY10-F1
#
_entry.id   AF-A0A350ZY10-F1
#
_cell.length_a   1.000
_cell.length_b   1.000
_cell.length_c   1.000
_cell.angle_alpha   90.00
_cell.angle_beta   90.00
_cell.angle_gamma   90.00
#
_symmetry.space_group_name_H-M   'P 1'
#
loop_
_entity.id
_entity.type
_entity.pdbx_description
1 polymer ?
#
loop_
_entity_poly.entity_id
_entity_poly.type
_entity_poly.pdbx_seq_one_letter_code
_entity_poly.pdbx_strand_id
1 'polypeptide(L)'
;MHEPNPRHDAVFEAVKAHVEPRDPETRDAAVQLRQAWDGMIAQLQDARDAIDDPKLWPPPATPRNLAEGYRYVLGFLYGSISRCLGPTPEFPYFVRAIQPLNRSTIDNCDALYLIAPIDGNYSYTIRGRAADTSAWRGGKAPAGVRKAPHYVIFETPSGYSGESGSLKEMTPGSRINCAELDCTELKVEADGRFEILLAPEKPPGYEGNFMLTRASRTRKQKDGSSVTREYVSQLVMLRELFSDWEHEDLLELFIYRNDLLGKPMPAYTPEVAAKQIADIGRFTRNQVHFWNEFYAVVCECYGDMNGDGQCFMPR
;
A
#
# COMPACT_ATOMS: atom_id res chain seq x y z
N MET A 1 2.61 41.73 -20.52
CA MET A 1 1.30 41.98 -19.89
C MET A 1 0.26 41.90 -20.98
N HIS A 2 -0.60 40.88 -20.98
CA HIS A 2 -1.70 40.82 -21.94
C HIS A 2 -2.73 41.89 -21.56
N GLU A 3 -3.15 42.73 -22.51
CA GLU A 3 -4.27 43.64 -22.31
C GLU A 3 -5.56 42.83 -22.06
N PRO A 4 -6.39 43.22 -21.08
CA PRO A 4 -7.65 42.55 -20.80
C PRO A 4 -8.58 42.65 -22.01
N ASN A 5 -9.03 41.49 -22.52
CA ASN A 5 -9.96 41.38 -23.63
C ASN A 5 -11.39 41.63 -23.10
N PRO A 6 -12.12 42.68 -23.55
CA PRO A 6 -13.47 43.00 -23.03
C PRO A 6 -14.50 41.88 -23.24
N ARG A 7 -14.27 40.97 -24.20
CA ARG A 7 -15.08 39.74 -24.35
C ARG A 7 -14.86 38.75 -23.20
N HIS A 8 -13.69 38.75 -22.57
CA HIS A 8 -13.42 37.92 -21.40
C HIS A 8 -14.16 38.43 -20.16
N ASP A 9 -14.36 39.75 -20.00
CA ASP A 9 -15.04 40.29 -18.82
C ASP A 9 -16.53 39.92 -18.79
N ALA A 10 -17.22 40.00 -19.93
CA ALA A 10 -18.62 39.55 -20.03
C ALA A 10 -18.76 38.02 -19.86
N VAL A 11 -17.79 37.25 -20.36
CA VAL A 11 -17.72 35.80 -20.15
C VAL A 11 -17.38 35.48 -18.69
N PHE A 12 -16.57 36.30 -18.03
CA PHE A 12 -16.16 36.11 -16.63
C PHE A 12 -17.34 36.20 -15.67
N GLU A 13 -18.22 37.19 -15.81
CA GLU A 13 -19.41 37.29 -14.96
C GLU A 13 -20.39 36.12 -15.19
N ALA A 14 -20.54 35.66 -16.44
CA ALA A 14 -21.35 34.48 -16.74
C ALA A 14 -20.74 33.19 -16.14
N VAL A 15 -19.41 33.03 -16.21
CA VAL A 15 -18.68 31.91 -15.61
C VAL A 15 -18.77 31.98 -14.09
N LYS A 16 -18.57 33.15 -13.49
CA LYS A 16 -18.67 33.37 -12.04
C LYS A 16 -20.06 32.99 -11.52
N ALA A 17 -21.12 33.44 -12.20
CA ALA A 17 -22.49 33.08 -11.86
C ALA A 17 -22.79 31.58 -12.01
N HIS A 18 -22.05 30.86 -12.86
CA HIS A 18 -22.16 29.40 -13.03
C HIS A 18 -21.36 28.61 -11.98
N VAL A 19 -20.23 29.17 -11.52
CA VAL A 19 -19.32 28.53 -10.55
C VAL A 19 -19.75 28.80 -9.11
N GLU A 20 -20.43 29.92 -8.84
CA GLU A 20 -20.89 30.26 -7.49
C GLU A 20 -21.93 29.24 -6.99
N PRO A 21 -21.64 28.50 -5.90
CA PRO A 21 -22.56 27.50 -5.37
C PRO A 21 -23.81 28.17 -4.81
N ARG A 22 -24.97 27.76 -5.33
CA ARG A 22 -26.25 28.46 -5.10
C ARG A 22 -27.02 27.89 -3.92
N ASP A 23 -26.99 26.57 -3.76
CA ASP A 23 -27.62 25.85 -2.65
C ASP A 23 -26.63 25.59 -1.49
N PRO A 24 -27.12 25.35 -0.26
CA PRO A 24 -26.28 25.09 0.90
C PRO A 24 -25.41 23.84 0.75
N GLU A 25 -25.92 22.76 0.18
CA GLU A 25 -25.21 21.48 0.05
C GLU A 25 -23.96 21.62 -0.82
N THR A 26 -24.08 22.29 -1.97
CA THR A 26 -22.94 22.58 -2.86
C THR A 26 -21.93 23.52 -2.20
N ARG A 27 -22.38 24.48 -1.39
CA ARG A 27 -21.48 25.37 -0.62
C ARG A 27 -20.66 24.58 0.40
N ASP A 28 -21.32 23.70 1.15
CA ASP A 28 -20.68 22.88 2.18
C ASP A 28 -19.67 21.92 1.54
N ALA A 29 -20.04 21.27 0.43
CA ALA A 29 -19.12 20.44 -0.36
C ALA A 29 -17.90 21.24 -0.85
N ALA A 30 -18.10 22.45 -1.37
CA ALA A 30 -17.00 23.30 -1.84
C ALA A 30 -16.04 23.69 -0.71
N VAL A 31 -16.57 24.01 0.48
CA VAL A 31 -15.75 24.31 1.67
C VAL A 31 -14.97 23.08 2.11
N GLN A 32 -15.63 21.93 2.21
CA GLN A 32 -15.01 20.67 2.63
C GLN A 32 -13.85 20.26 1.70
N LEU A 33 -14.07 20.32 0.38
CA LEU A 33 -13.05 19.93 -0.60
C LEU A 33 -11.84 20.88 -0.56
N ARG A 34 -12.06 22.19 -0.39
CA ARG A 34 -10.98 23.16 -0.23
C ARG A 34 -10.18 22.91 1.05
N GLN A 35 -10.86 22.67 2.16
CA GLN A 35 -10.19 22.36 3.43
C GLN A 35 -9.37 21.06 3.34
N ALA A 36 -9.90 20.03 2.69
CA ALA A 36 -9.17 18.78 2.46
C ALA A 36 -7.91 19.01 1.62
N TRP A 37 -8.02 19.82 0.55
CA TRP A 37 -6.89 20.18 -0.30
C TRP A 37 -5.81 20.94 0.47
N ASP A 38 -6.19 22.00 1.18
CA ASP A 38 -5.25 22.80 1.98
C ASP A 38 -4.56 21.94 3.05
N GLY A 39 -5.30 21.05 3.70
CA GLY A 39 -4.77 20.07 4.64
C GLY A 39 -3.79 19.08 4.01
N MET A 40 -4.08 18.59 2.80
CA MET A 40 -3.16 17.75 2.04
C MET A 40 -1.85 18.50 1.75
N ILE A 41 -1.91 19.75 1.27
CA ILE A 41 -0.72 20.55 0.99
C ILE A 41 0.13 20.75 2.25
N ALA A 42 -0.49 21.03 3.40
CA ALA A 42 0.24 21.14 4.66
C ALA A 42 0.96 19.84 5.03
N GLN A 43 0.32 18.67 4.87
CA GLN A 43 0.98 17.38 5.09
C GLN A 43 2.14 17.12 4.12
N LEU A 44 2.04 17.57 2.87
CA LEU A 44 3.14 17.46 1.91
C LEU A 44 4.33 18.36 2.28
N GLN A 45 4.07 19.52 2.89
CA GLN A 45 5.12 20.37 3.47
C GLN A 45 5.81 19.66 4.63
N ASP A 46 5.04 19.08 5.57
CA ASP A 46 5.58 18.27 6.67
C ASP A 46 6.43 17.08 6.18
N ALA A 47 6.00 16.43 5.08
CA ALA A 47 6.76 15.35 4.45
C ALA A 47 8.09 15.84 3.86
N ARG A 48 8.08 17.02 3.23
CA ARG A 48 9.27 17.66 2.67
C ARG A 48 10.26 18.07 3.75
N ASP A 49 9.78 18.58 4.88
CA ASP A 49 10.64 19.02 5.98
C ASP A 49 11.44 17.87 6.62
N ALA A 50 10.97 16.62 6.46
CA ALA A 50 11.73 15.43 6.88
C ALA A 50 13.02 15.19 6.09
N ILE A 51 13.25 15.90 4.98
CA ILE A 51 14.47 15.76 4.18
C ILE A 51 15.66 16.48 4.81
N ASP A 52 15.43 17.53 5.60
CA ASP A 52 16.50 18.37 6.14
C ASP A 52 16.33 18.78 7.61
N ASP A 53 15.19 18.54 8.28
CA ASP A 53 15.07 18.71 9.74
C ASP A 53 15.76 17.56 10.49
N PRO A 54 16.83 17.82 11.28
CA PRO A 54 17.54 16.79 12.04
C PRO A 54 16.66 15.99 13.01
N LYS A 55 15.50 16.53 13.44
CA LYS A 55 14.55 15.83 14.31
C LYS A 55 13.81 14.70 13.59
N LEU A 56 13.89 14.65 12.27
CA LEU A 56 13.18 13.72 11.39
C LEU A 56 14.13 12.76 10.66
N TRP A 57 15.30 12.52 11.26
CA TRP A 57 16.25 11.48 10.87
C TRP A 57 16.74 11.52 9.40
N PRO A 58 17.03 12.70 8.82
CA PRO A 58 17.45 12.79 7.43
C PRO A 58 18.85 12.17 7.22
N PRO A 59 19.18 11.75 5.99
CA PRO A 59 20.54 11.35 5.63
C PRO A 59 21.52 12.53 5.66
N PRO A 60 22.84 12.27 5.68
CA PRO A 60 23.85 13.31 5.62
C PRO A 60 23.62 14.26 4.45
N ALA A 61 23.66 15.57 4.71
CA ALA A 61 23.38 16.58 3.70
C ALA A 61 24.49 16.59 2.63
N THR A 62 24.14 16.17 1.41
CA THR A 62 24.95 16.31 0.20
C THR A 62 24.05 16.76 -0.95
N PRO A 63 24.57 17.39 -2.02
CA PRO A 63 23.75 17.75 -3.17
C PRO A 63 22.94 16.57 -3.74
N ARG A 64 23.54 15.37 -3.74
CA ARG A 64 22.87 14.14 -4.16
C ARG A 64 21.76 13.74 -3.20
N ASN A 65 22.03 13.66 -1.90
CA ASN A 65 21.03 13.22 -0.92
C ASN A 65 19.84 14.19 -0.84
N LEU A 66 20.08 15.50 -0.96
CA LEU A 66 19.00 16.49 -1.02
C LEU A 66 18.15 16.28 -2.28
N ALA A 67 18.76 16.16 -3.47
CA ALA A 67 18.01 15.92 -4.70
C ALA A 67 17.19 14.61 -4.65
N GLU A 68 17.80 13.54 -4.12
CA GLU A 68 17.16 12.24 -3.96
C GLU A 68 16.06 12.27 -2.90
N GLY A 69 16.21 13.02 -1.81
CA GLY A 69 15.20 13.20 -0.79
C GLY A 69 13.92 13.87 -1.32
N TYR A 70 14.06 14.89 -2.16
CA TYR A 70 12.89 15.50 -2.82
C TYR A 70 12.24 14.54 -3.83
N ARG A 71 13.04 13.74 -4.57
CA ARG A 71 12.52 12.66 -5.41
C ARG A 71 11.78 11.59 -4.61
N TYR A 72 12.27 11.28 -3.40
CA TYR A 72 11.66 10.33 -2.48
C TYR A 72 10.29 10.77 -1.97
N VAL A 73 10.15 12.05 -1.57
CA VAL A 73 8.85 12.64 -1.21
C VAL A 73 7.86 12.55 -2.38
N LEU A 74 8.28 12.90 -3.60
CA LEU A 74 7.44 12.79 -4.79
C LEU A 74 7.07 11.34 -5.13
N GLY A 75 7.98 10.39 -4.88
CA GLY A 75 7.70 8.97 -5.02
C GLY A 75 6.60 8.50 -4.06
N PHE A 76 6.68 8.86 -2.78
CA PHE A 76 5.61 8.53 -1.83
C PHE A 76 4.30 9.26 -2.12
N LEU A 77 4.34 10.49 -2.63
CA LEU A 77 3.15 11.17 -3.11
C LEU A 77 2.50 10.38 -4.24
N TYR A 78 3.26 9.96 -5.24
CA TYR A 78 2.77 9.14 -6.35
C TYR A 78 2.15 7.82 -5.86
N GLY A 79 2.83 7.11 -4.96
CA GLY A 79 2.30 5.90 -4.34
C GLY A 79 1.01 6.13 -3.55
N SER A 80 0.95 7.22 -2.80
CA SER A 80 -0.22 7.59 -2.00
C SER A 80 -1.42 7.95 -2.88
N ILE A 81 -1.21 8.70 -3.96
CA ILE A 81 -2.25 8.99 -4.97
C ILE A 81 -2.81 7.68 -5.54
N SER A 82 -1.94 6.77 -5.97
CA SER A 82 -2.37 5.48 -6.53
C SER A 82 -3.16 4.62 -5.54
N ARG A 83 -2.79 4.65 -4.24
CA ARG A 83 -3.49 3.88 -3.20
C ARG A 83 -4.81 4.52 -2.79
N CYS A 84 -4.88 5.83 -2.72
CA CYS A 84 -6.06 6.56 -2.23
C CYS A 84 -7.13 6.74 -3.30
N LEU A 85 -6.75 7.05 -4.55
CA LEU A 85 -7.70 7.18 -5.66
C LEU A 85 -7.99 5.86 -6.36
N GLY A 86 -7.16 4.84 -6.12
CA GLY A 86 -7.20 3.57 -6.83
C GLY A 86 -8.22 2.59 -6.23
N PRO A 87 -7.83 1.33 -5.99
CA PRO A 87 -8.76 0.27 -5.58
C PRO A 87 -9.39 0.58 -4.22
N THR A 88 -10.63 0.13 -4.00
CA THR A 88 -11.28 0.14 -2.69
C THR A 88 -11.54 -1.29 -2.20
N PRO A 89 -11.82 -1.50 -0.90
CA PRO A 89 -12.24 -2.81 -0.40
C PRO A 89 -13.47 -3.39 -1.12
N GLU A 90 -14.36 -2.54 -1.64
CA GLU A 90 -15.55 -2.97 -2.38
C GLU A 90 -15.21 -3.38 -3.81
N PHE A 91 -14.26 -2.66 -4.43
CA PHE A 91 -13.85 -2.84 -5.83
C PHE A 91 -12.32 -2.96 -5.93
N PRO A 92 -11.76 -4.07 -5.43
CA PRO A 92 -10.31 -4.22 -5.35
C PRO A 92 -9.70 -4.55 -6.71
N TYR A 93 -8.47 -4.09 -6.92
CA TYR A 93 -7.55 -4.56 -7.94
C TYR A 93 -6.12 -4.36 -7.44
N PHE A 94 -5.17 -5.12 -7.98
CA PHE A 94 -3.78 -5.02 -7.57
C PHE A 94 -3.11 -3.77 -8.15
N VAL A 95 -2.43 -3.03 -7.28
CA VAL A 95 -1.53 -1.94 -7.66
C VAL A 95 -0.12 -2.23 -7.16
N ARG A 96 0.89 -1.64 -7.81
CA ARG A 96 2.28 -1.74 -7.36
C ARG A 96 2.49 -0.91 -6.11
N ALA A 97 2.71 -1.58 -4.98
CA ALA A 97 2.95 -0.94 -3.69
C ALA A 97 4.31 -0.22 -3.68
N ILE A 98 5.32 -0.91 -4.23
CA ILE A 98 6.69 -0.44 -4.38
C ILE A 98 7.11 -0.72 -5.83
N GLN A 99 7.68 0.29 -6.48
CA GLN A 99 8.18 0.24 -7.85
C GLN A 99 9.30 1.27 -8.02
N PRO A 100 10.06 1.26 -9.14
CA PRO A 100 11.22 2.15 -9.31
C PRO A 100 10.95 3.65 -9.11
N LEU A 101 9.69 4.09 -9.29
CA LEU A 101 9.25 5.48 -9.10
C LEU A 101 8.87 5.84 -7.65
N ASN A 102 8.60 4.87 -6.77
CA ASN A 102 8.20 5.07 -5.37
C ASN A 102 8.85 4.05 -4.42
N ARG A 103 10.18 4.01 -4.45
CA ARG A 103 10.95 3.08 -3.62
C ARG A 103 10.74 3.33 -2.13
N SER A 104 10.76 2.26 -1.36
CA SER A 104 10.90 2.30 0.09
C SER A 104 12.32 1.92 0.49
N THR A 105 12.75 2.28 1.69
CA THR A 105 14.16 2.25 2.12
C THR A 105 14.89 0.91 1.97
N ILE A 106 14.17 -0.22 1.96
CA ILE A 106 14.73 -1.58 1.90
C ILE A 106 13.98 -2.45 0.89
N ASP A 107 13.66 -1.89 -0.28
CA ASP A 107 13.01 -2.64 -1.35
C ASP A 107 13.95 -3.68 -1.98
N ASN A 108 13.43 -4.87 -2.27
CA ASN A 108 14.17 -5.90 -3.00
C ASN A 108 14.08 -5.58 -4.50
N CYS A 109 15.23 -5.36 -5.15
CA CYS A 109 15.29 -5.06 -6.58
C CYS A 109 14.79 -6.19 -7.48
N ASP A 110 14.77 -7.41 -6.95
CA ASP A 110 14.28 -8.62 -7.63
C ASP A 110 12.81 -8.93 -7.30
N ALA A 111 12.11 -8.04 -6.59
CA ALA A 111 10.72 -8.24 -6.21
C ALA A 111 9.77 -7.25 -6.88
N LEU A 112 8.58 -7.75 -7.21
CA LEU A 112 7.41 -6.94 -7.48
C LEU A 112 6.43 -7.04 -6.32
N TYR A 113 6.09 -5.88 -5.76
CA TYR A 113 5.20 -5.75 -4.63
C TYR A 113 3.83 -5.31 -5.11
N LEU A 114 2.83 -6.17 -4.96
CA LEU A 114 1.45 -5.90 -5.32
C LEU A 114 0.58 -5.84 -4.07
N ILE A 115 -0.37 -4.92 -4.05
CA ILE A 115 -1.37 -4.82 -2.98
C ILE A 115 -2.76 -4.58 -3.53
N ALA A 116 -3.75 -5.12 -2.83
CA ALA A 116 -5.15 -4.74 -2.99
C ALA A 116 -5.79 -4.55 -1.60
N PRO A 117 -6.56 -3.47 -1.38
CA PRO A 117 -7.32 -3.30 -0.15
C PRO A 117 -8.44 -4.30 -0.06
N ILE A 118 -8.66 -4.79 1.15
CA ILE A 118 -9.80 -5.65 1.50
C ILE A 118 -10.34 -5.20 2.86
N ASP A 119 -11.61 -5.46 3.10
CA ASP A 119 -12.17 -5.53 4.45
C ASP A 119 -12.30 -7.01 4.80
N GLY A 120 -11.42 -7.50 5.66
CA GLY A 120 -11.32 -8.90 6.05
C GLY A 120 -12.55 -9.48 6.74
N ASN A 121 -13.61 -8.69 7.00
CA ASN A 121 -14.91 -9.20 7.41
C ASN A 121 -15.73 -9.79 6.25
N TYR A 122 -15.33 -9.54 5.00
CA TYR A 122 -15.98 -10.05 3.80
C TYR A 122 -15.14 -11.12 3.10
N SER A 123 -15.73 -11.80 2.12
CA SER A 123 -15.06 -12.80 1.31
C SER A 123 -14.66 -12.26 -0.06
N TYR A 124 -13.46 -12.62 -0.48
CA TYR A 124 -12.87 -12.26 -1.76
C TYR A 124 -12.31 -13.50 -2.44
N THR A 125 -12.28 -13.48 -3.76
CA THR A 125 -11.59 -14.51 -4.54
C THR A 125 -10.52 -13.84 -5.38
N ILE A 126 -9.29 -14.36 -5.26
CA ILE A 126 -8.21 -14.09 -6.21
C ILE A 126 -8.23 -15.22 -7.22
N ARG A 127 -8.42 -14.88 -8.50
CA ARG A 127 -8.12 -15.74 -9.63
C ARG A 127 -6.75 -15.40 -10.14
N GLY A 128 -5.94 -16.41 -10.41
CA GLY A 128 -4.70 -16.17 -11.09
C GLY A 128 -4.31 -17.26 -12.06
N ARG A 129 -3.30 -16.91 -12.86
CA ARG A 129 -2.65 -17.83 -13.78
C ARG A 129 -1.14 -17.61 -13.72
N ALA A 130 -0.42 -18.69 -13.52
CA ALA A 130 1.03 -18.74 -13.59
C ALA A 130 1.47 -19.36 -14.93
N ALA A 131 2.67 -19.01 -15.38
CA ALA A 131 3.39 -19.80 -16.38
C ALA A 131 3.91 -21.11 -15.74
N ASP A 132 5.00 -21.71 -16.23
CA ASP A 132 5.46 -22.99 -15.65
C ASP A 132 5.84 -22.86 -14.16
N THR A 133 5.18 -23.66 -13.31
CA THR A 133 5.37 -23.68 -11.85
C THR A 133 6.22 -24.87 -11.39
N SER A 134 6.90 -25.59 -12.29
CA SER A 134 7.62 -26.82 -11.95
C SER A 134 8.66 -26.58 -10.85
N ALA A 135 9.33 -25.42 -10.89
CA ALA A 135 10.32 -25.03 -9.90
C ALA A 135 9.75 -24.91 -8.47
N TRP A 136 8.46 -24.55 -8.31
CA TRP A 136 7.80 -24.44 -7.00
C TRP A 136 7.61 -25.78 -6.28
N ARG A 137 7.89 -26.90 -6.96
CA ARG A 137 7.90 -28.25 -6.41
C ARG A 137 9.26 -28.95 -6.58
N GLY A 138 10.33 -28.17 -6.80
CA GLY A 138 11.69 -28.69 -7.02
C GLY A 138 11.91 -29.34 -8.38
N GLY A 139 10.95 -29.21 -9.31
CA GLY A 139 11.08 -29.65 -10.68
C GLY A 139 11.89 -28.68 -11.54
N LYS A 140 12.07 -29.02 -12.82
CA LYS A 140 12.68 -28.15 -13.83
C LYS A 140 11.66 -27.85 -14.91
N ALA A 141 11.54 -26.57 -15.26
CA ALA A 141 10.73 -26.16 -16.41
C ALA A 141 11.26 -26.82 -17.70
N PRO A 142 10.38 -27.19 -18.64
CA PRO A 142 10.81 -27.61 -19.98
C PRO A 142 11.61 -26.51 -20.67
N ALA A 143 12.56 -26.90 -21.52
CA ALA A 143 13.39 -25.95 -22.26
C ALA A 143 12.54 -25.04 -23.16
N GLY A 144 12.80 -23.73 -23.13
CA GLY A 144 12.11 -22.73 -23.95
C GLY A 144 10.72 -22.32 -23.46
N VAL A 145 10.27 -22.82 -22.30
CA VAL A 145 8.99 -22.41 -21.68
C VAL A 145 9.21 -21.22 -20.74
N ARG A 146 8.27 -20.27 -20.76
CA ARG A 146 8.23 -19.17 -19.80
C ARG A 146 7.93 -19.70 -18.40
N LYS A 147 8.63 -19.20 -17.39
CA LYS A 147 8.51 -19.66 -16.00
C LYS A 147 7.63 -18.72 -15.20
N ALA A 148 6.95 -19.23 -14.19
CA ALA A 148 6.39 -18.39 -13.14
C ALA A 148 7.52 -17.70 -12.35
N PRO A 149 7.23 -16.66 -11.53
CA PRO A 149 8.25 -16.04 -10.70
C PRO A 149 8.93 -17.09 -9.81
N HIS A 150 10.22 -16.91 -9.53
CA HIS A 150 11.01 -17.85 -8.73
C HIS A 150 10.34 -18.19 -7.40
N TYR A 151 9.80 -17.18 -6.72
CA TYR A 151 9.05 -17.34 -5.48
C TYR A 151 7.88 -16.37 -5.43
N VAL A 152 6.75 -16.83 -4.92
CA VAL A 152 5.54 -16.03 -4.77
C VAL A 152 5.00 -16.21 -3.36
N ILE A 153 4.60 -15.13 -2.71
CA ILE A 153 4.00 -15.14 -1.39
C ILE A 153 2.83 -14.16 -1.31
N PHE A 154 1.69 -14.66 -0.86
CA PHE A 154 0.51 -13.88 -0.52
C PHE A 154 0.41 -13.73 1.00
N GLU A 155 0.05 -12.55 1.49
CA GLU A 155 -0.15 -12.25 2.90
C GLU A 155 -1.45 -11.46 3.09
N THR A 156 -2.14 -11.67 4.21
CA THR A 156 -3.35 -10.89 4.59
C THR A 156 -3.09 -10.01 5.82
N PRO A 157 -2.28 -8.94 5.73
CA PRO A 157 -1.94 -8.12 6.88
C PRO A 157 -3.12 -7.28 7.38
N SER A 158 -3.13 -7.04 8.69
CA SER A 158 -4.10 -6.18 9.37
C SER A 158 -3.75 -4.68 9.31
N GLY A 159 -2.87 -4.27 8.42
CA GLY A 159 -2.47 -2.87 8.17
C GLY A 159 -1.16 -2.77 7.38
N TYR A 160 -0.78 -1.57 6.94
CA TYR A 160 0.41 -1.35 6.09
C TYR A 160 1.55 -0.62 6.81
N SER A 161 2.78 -1.07 6.63
CA SER A 161 3.96 -0.43 7.25
C SER A 161 4.12 1.03 6.81
N GLY A 162 4.44 1.90 7.76
CA GLY A 162 4.55 3.34 7.61
C GLY A 162 3.24 4.12 7.67
N GLU A 163 2.09 3.47 7.84
CA GLU A 163 0.80 4.19 7.84
C GLU A 163 0.58 5.11 9.04
N SER A 164 1.15 4.82 10.21
CA SER A 164 1.04 5.72 11.37
C SER A 164 2.07 6.85 11.36
N GLY A 165 3.15 6.70 10.58
CA GLY A 165 4.27 7.64 10.58
C GLY A 165 5.18 7.56 11.80
N SER A 166 5.11 6.46 12.56
CA SER A 166 5.91 6.26 13.78
C SER A 166 6.29 4.80 13.96
N LEU A 167 7.51 4.54 14.43
CA LEU A 167 7.95 3.18 14.78
C LEU A 167 7.10 2.48 15.87
N LYS A 168 6.24 3.21 16.60
CA LYS A 168 5.32 2.61 17.58
C LYS A 168 4.44 1.51 16.98
N GLU A 169 4.11 1.59 15.70
CA GLU A 169 3.33 0.56 15.01
C GLU A 169 4.06 -0.79 14.86
N MET A 170 5.38 -0.82 15.05
CA MET A 170 6.17 -2.05 15.06
C MET A 170 6.13 -2.76 16.43
N THR A 171 5.47 -2.18 17.43
CA THR A 171 5.31 -2.83 18.73
C THR A 171 4.60 -4.17 18.54
N PRO A 172 5.13 -5.28 19.09
CA PRO A 172 4.52 -6.59 18.92
C PRO A 172 3.03 -6.62 19.32
N GLY A 173 2.18 -7.16 18.44
CA GLY A 173 0.72 -7.17 18.63
C GLY A 173 -0.01 -5.89 18.17
N SER A 174 0.68 -4.94 17.54
CA SER A 174 0.02 -3.79 16.90
C SER A 174 -0.70 -4.21 15.61
N ARG A 175 -0.05 -5.06 14.80
CA ARG A 175 -0.54 -5.65 13.56
C ARG A 175 -0.05 -7.09 13.43
N ILE A 176 -0.72 -7.87 12.59
CA ILE A 176 -0.32 -9.24 12.23
C ILE A 176 -0.59 -9.51 10.75
N ASN A 177 0.03 -10.56 10.21
CA ASN A 177 -0.49 -11.29 9.07
C ASN A 177 -1.53 -12.30 9.57
N CYS A 178 -2.77 -12.21 9.09
CA CYS A 178 -3.82 -13.17 9.47
C CYS A 178 -3.57 -14.55 8.85
N ALA A 179 -3.08 -14.59 7.62
CA ALA A 179 -2.59 -15.76 6.92
C ALA A 179 -1.46 -15.39 5.94
N GLU A 180 -0.72 -16.41 5.56
CA GLU A 180 0.34 -16.40 4.55
C GLU A 180 0.13 -17.65 3.68
N LEU A 181 0.38 -17.52 2.38
CA LEU A 181 0.34 -18.63 1.42
C LEU A 181 1.41 -18.38 0.38
N ASP A 182 2.41 -19.26 0.33
CA ASP A 182 3.48 -19.17 -0.66
C ASP A 182 3.30 -20.16 -1.81
N CYS A 183 4.15 -20.02 -2.82
CA CYS A 183 4.13 -20.85 -4.01
C CYS A 183 4.39 -22.34 -3.73
N THR A 184 5.03 -22.71 -2.61
CA THR A 184 5.31 -24.11 -2.25
C THR A 184 4.07 -24.84 -1.78
N GLU A 185 3.10 -24.12 -1.21
CA GLU A 185 1.82 -24.66 -0.75
C GLU A 185 0.66 -24.36 -1.72
N LEU A 186 0.79 -23.33 -2.55
CA LEU A 186 -0.23 -22.92 -3.52
C LEU A 186 -0.59 -24.07 -4.47
N LYS A 187 -1.86 -24.47 -4.46
CA LYS A 187 -2.42 -25.46 -5.40
C LYS A 187 -2.70 -24.77 -6.73
N VAL A 188 -2.07 -25.29 -7.79
CA VAL A 188 -2.18 -24.79 -9.15
C VAL A 188 -2.63 -25.94 -10.04
N GLU A 189 -3.61 -25.67 -10.90
CA GLU A 189 -4.10 -26.61 -11.89
C GLU A 189 -3.05 -26.86 -12.98
N ALA A 190 -3.20 -27.95 -13.74
CA ALA A 190 -2.23 -28.34 -14.78
C ALA A 190 -2.00 -27.28 -15.87
N ASP A 191 -2.93 -26.34 -16.07
CA ASP A 191 -2.83 -25.25 -17.03
C ASP A 191 -2.44 -23.89 -16.43
N GLY A 192 -1.93 -23.92 -15.19
CA GLY A 192 -1.40 -22.76 -14.48
C GLY A 192 -2.45 -21.95 -13.72
N ARG A 193 -3.74 -22.26 -13.85
CA ARG A 193 -4.80 -21.55 -13.11
C ARG A 193 -4.79 -21.90 -11.62
N PHE A 194 -5.15 -20.93 -10.79
CA PHE A 194 -5.43 -21.13 -9.39
C PHE A 194 -6.50 -20.16 -8.89
N GLU A 195 -7.20 -20.53 -7.83
CA GLU A 195 -8.08 -19.64 -7.09
C GLU A 195 -7.69 -19.65 -5.61
N ILE A 196 -7.71 -18.48 -4.97
CA ILE A 196 -7.50 -18.31 -3.53
C ILE A 196 -8.75 -17.65 -2.94
N LEU A 197 -9.37 -18.31 -1.97
CA LEU A 197 -10.46 -17.75 -1.17
C LEU A 197 -9.89 -17.01 0.03
N LEU A 198 -10.14 -15.71 0.11
CA LEU A 198 -9.89 -14.89 1.30
C LEU A 198 -11.22 -14.77 2.06
N ALA A 199 -11.28 -15.19 3.33
CA ALA A 199 -12.50 -15.03 4.13
C ALA A 199 -12.21 -15.02 5.64
N PRO A 200 -13.11 -14.43 6.46
CA PRO A 200 -12.93 -14.37 7.92
C PRO A 200 -12.90 -15.76 8.56
N GLU A 201 -13.54 -16.75 7.93
CA GLU A 201 -13.57 -18.15 8.37
C GLU A 201 -13.50 -19.08 7.17
N LYS A 202 -12.87 -20.25 7.35
CA LYS A 202 -12.79 -21.27 6.30
C LYS A 202 -14.14 -21.98 6.14
N PRO A 203 -14.74 -22.01 4.94
CA PRO A 203 -16.00 -22.74 4.75
C PRO A 203 -15.83 -24.23 5.09
N PRO A 204 -16.81 -24.87 5.74
CA PRO A 204 -16.77 -26.31 6.03
C PRO A 204 -16.52 -27.14 4.77
N GLY A 205 -15.56 -28.05 4.82
CA GLY A 205 -15.21 -28.93 3.70
C GLY A 205 -14.46 -28.26 2.53
N TYR A 206 -14.03 -26.99 2.66
CA TYR A 206 -13.27 -26.33 1.60
C TYR A 206 -11.84 -26.88 1.49
N GLU A 207 -11.47 -27.38 0.31
CA GLU A 207 -10.15 -27.99 0.06
C GLU A 207 -9.23 -27.14 -0.84
N GLY A 208 -9.73 -26.04 -1.41
CA GLY A 208 -8.94 -25.14 -2.26
C GLY A 208 -7.94 -24.28 -1.48
N ASN A 209 -7.22 -23.41 -2.19
CA ASN A 209 -6.36 -22.42 -1.53
C ASN A 209 -7.22 -21.47 -0.71
N PHE A 210 -6.85 -21.30 0.56
CA PHE A 210 -7.60 -20.51 1.52
C PHE A 210 -6.65 -19.66 2.34
N MET A 211 -7.01 -18.39 2.55
CA MET A 211 -6.31 -17.50 3.45
C MET A 211 -7.30 -16.85 4.41
N LEU A 212 -6.99 -16.95 5.70
CA LEU A 212 -7.78 -16.35 6.77
C LEU A 212 -7.61 -14.82 6.76
N THR A 213 -8.71 -14.08 6.85
CA THR A 213 -8.69 -12.60 6.90
C THR A 213 -9.10 -12.03 8.25
N ARG A 214 -9.43 -12.88 9.23
CA ARG A 214 -9.73 -12.50 10.61
C ARG A 214 -9.09 -13.48 11.55
N ALA A 215 -8.26 -12.98 12.47
CA ALA A 215 -7.53 -13.84 13.39
C ALA A 215 -7.56 -13.29 14.81
N SER A 216 -7.79 -14.17 15.78
CA SER A 216 -7.61 -13.87 17.20
C SER A 216 -6.22 -14.31 17.65
N ARG A 217 -5.53 -13.46 18.41
CA ARG A 217 -4.26 -13.78 19.05
C ARG A 217 -4.31 -13.42 20.52
N THR A 218 -3.94 -14.37 21.36
CA THR A 218 -3.80 -14.18 22.80
C THR A 218 -2.33 -13.97 23.14
N ARG A 219 -2.02 -12.87 23.81
CA ARG A 219 -0.66 -12.57 24.28
C ARG A 219 -0.65 -12.52 25.80
N LYS A 220 0.30 -13.24 26.40
CA LYS A 220 0.60 -13.12 27.83
C LYS A 220 1.43 -11.87 28.09
N GLN A 221 0.98 -11.06 29.03
CA GLN A 221 1.66 -9.86 29.48
C GLN A 221 2.72 -10.16 30.55
N LYS A 222 3.58 -9.18 30.82
CA LYS A 222 4.66 -9.29 31.82
C LYS A 222 4.11 -9.50 33.25
N ASP A 223 2.92 -8.97 33.54
CA ASP A 223 2.22 -9.14 34.82
C ASP A 223 1.50 -10.50 34.95
N GLY A 224 1.60 -11.38 33.94
CA GLY A 224 0.97 -12.69 33.92
C GLY A 224 -0.46 -12.70 33.36
N SER A 225 -1.09 -11.53 33.14
CA SER A 225 -2.39 -11.43 32.49
C SER A 225 -2.33 -11.84 31.01
N SER A 226 -3.47 -12.16 30.41
CA SER A 226 -3.57 -12.47 28.98
C SER A 226 -4.53 -11.51 28.30
N VAL A 227 -4.11 -10.96 27.16
CA VAL A 227 -4.98 -10.13 26.32
C VAL A 227 -5.20 -10.86 25.01
N THR A 228 -6.46 -11.13 24.71
CA THR A 228 -6.90 -11.60 23.40
C THR A 228 -7.31 -10.40 22.58
N ARG A 229 -6.71 -10.26 21.39
CA ARG A 229 -7.07 -9.25 20.42
C ARG A 229 -7.45 -9.92 19.12
N GLU A 230 -8.48 -9.38 18.51
CA GLU A 230 -8.89 -9.71 17.16
C GLU A 230 -8.28 -8.75 16.16
N TYR A 231 -7.85 -9.30 15.03
CA TYR A 231 -7.27 -8.56 13.91
C TYR A 231 -8.06 -8.92 12.66
N VAL A 232 -8.36 -7.90 11.88
CA VAL A 232 -9.03 -8.01 10.58
C VAL A 232 -8.04 -7.50 9.53
N SER A 233 -7.82 -8.31 8.50
CA SER A 233 -6.97 -7.94 7.37
C SER A 233 -7.54 -6.71 6.67
N GLN A 234 -6.67 -5.76 6.34
CA GLN A 234 -7.02 -4.53 5.62
C GLN A 234 -6.53 -4.57 4.17
N LEU A 235 -5.65 -5.52 3.87
CA LEU A 235 -5.02 -5.68 2.57
C LEU A 235 -4.81 -7.17 2.30
N VAL A 236 -4.69 -7.50 1.03
CA VAL A 236 -3.86 -8.62 0.58
C VAL A 236 -2.61 -8.04 -0.06
N MET A 237 -1.45 -8.57 0.34
CA MET A 237 -0.16 -8.23 -0.23
C MET A 237 0.39 -9.45 -0.96
N LEU A 238 1.10 -9.19 -2.05
CA LEU A 238 1.77 -10.19 -2.85
C LEU A 238 3.20 -9.74 -3.14
N ARG A 239 4.16 -10.65 -3.00
CA ARG A 239 5.52 -10.46 -3.52
C ARG A 239 5.78 -11.54 -4.57
N GLU A 240 6.13 -11.10 -5.77
CA GLU A 240 6.68 -11.96 -6.82
C GLU A 240 8.18 -11.70 -6.87
N LEU A 241 9.00 -12.70 -6.55
CA LEU A 241 10.45 -12.61 -6.59
C LEU A 241 10.95 -13.31 -7.85
N PHE A 242 11.86 -12.64 -8.54
CA PHE A 242 12.44 -13.08 -9.79
C PHE A 242 13.90 -13.48 -9.57
N SER A 243 14.29 -14.60 -10.15
CA SER A 243 15.70 -15.01 -10.23
C SER A 243 16.25 -14.86 -11.64
N ASP A 244 15.36 -14.73 -12.63
CA ASP A 244 15.67 -14.70 -14.04
C ASP A 244 14.61 -13.86 -14.78
N TRP A 245 14.76 -12.54 -14.65
CA TRP A 245 13.86 -11.54 -15.25
C TRP A 245 13.70 -11.68 -16.77
N GLU A 246 14.64 -12.32 -17.46
CA GLU A 246 14.56 -12.55 -18.91
C GLU A 246 13.55 -13.65 -19.26
N HIS A 247 13.39 -14.67 -18.40
CA HIS A 247 12.62 -15.90 -18.70
C HIS A 247 11.40 -16.14 -17.80
N GLU A 248 11.21 -15.33 -16.77
CA GLU A 248 10.10 -15.41 -15.82
C GLU A 248 9.02 -14.37 -16.17
N ASP A 249 7.75 -14.78 -16.09
CA ASP A 249 6.58 -13.94 -16.31
C ASP A 249 5.83 -13.69 -15.00
N LEU A 250 5.15 -12.54 -14.95
CA LEU A 250 4.26 -12.16 -13.86
C LEU A 250 3.11 -13.13 -13.72
N LEU A 251 2.51 -13.18 -12.53
CA LEU A 251 1.19 -13.78 -12.40
C LEU A 251 0.13 -12.89 -13.08
N GLU A 252 -0.76 -13.51 -13.85
CA GLU A 252 -2.02 -12.88 -14.22
C GLU A 252 -2.92 -12.93 -13.00
N LEU A 253 -3.43 -11.79 -12.52
CA LEU A 253 -4.19 -11.71 -11.28
C LEU A 253 -5.47 -10.89 -11.46
N PHE A 254 -6.56 -11.43 -10.90
CA PHE A 254 -7.83 -10.76 -10.79
C PHE A 254 -8.39 -11.00 -9.39
N ILE A 255 -8.77 -9.93 -8.69
CA ILE A 255 -9.39 -10.02 -7.36
C ILE A 255 -10.75 -9.35 -7.42
N TYR A 256 -11.73 -9.94 -6.71
CA TYR A 256 -13.04 -9.34 -6.53
C TYR A 256 -13.62 -9.72 -5.18
N ARG A 257 -14.53 -8.87 -4.69
CA ARG A 257 -15.34 -9.16 -3.51
C ARG A 257 -16.56 -9.97 -3.92
N ASN A 258 -16.80 -11.11 -3.27
CA ASN A 258 -17.69 -12.15 -3.77
C ASN A 258 -19.16 -11.72 -3.85
N ASP A 259 -19.61 -10.83 -2.97
CA ASP A 259 -20.97 -10.27 -2.95
C ASP A 259 -21.17 -9.07 -3.89
N LEU A 260 -20.11 -8.56 -4.52
CA LEU A 260 -20.12 -7.36 -5.37
C LEU A 260 -19.69 -7.59 -6.81
N LEU A 261 -19.30 -8.81 -7.20
CA LEU A 261 -18.90 -9.10 -8.58
C LEU A 261 -20.00 -8.70 -9.58
N GLY A 262 -19.63 -7.88 -10.56
CA GLY A 262 -20.54 -7.39 -11.60
C GLY A 262 -21.45 -6.24 -11.18
N LYS A 263 -21.39 -5.78 -9.92
CA LYS A 263 -22.13 -4.58 -9.47
C LYS A 263 -21.37 -3.30 -9.83
N PRO A 264 -22.07 -2.21 -10.16
CA PRO A 264 -21.43 -0.94 -10.45
C PRO A 264 -20.88 -0.27 -9.18
N MET A 265 -19.82 0.53 -9.33
CA MET A 265 -19.37 1.43 -8.26
C MET A 265 -20.44 2.50 -7.98
N PRO A 266 -20.63 2.91 -6.71
CA PRO A 266 -21.51 4.02 -6.39
C PRO A 266 -20.97 5.34 -6.98
N ALA A 267 -21.84 6.34 -7.07
CA ALA A 267 -21.43 7.68 -7.52
C ALA A 267 -20.38 8.27 -6.57
N TYR A 268 -19.41 8.97 -7.16
CA TYR A 268 -18.34 9.62 -6.41
C TYR A 268 -18.86 10.88 -5.71
N THR A 269 -18.76 10.93 -4.38
CA THR A 269 -19.32 12.02 -3.57
C THR A 269 -18.22 12.97 -3.05
N PRO A 270 -18.58 14.20 -2.65
CA PRO A 270 -17.65 15.13 -2.01
C PRO A 270 -16.94 14.55 -0.77
N GLU A 271 -17.63 13.73 0.01
CA GLU A 271 -17.08 13.12 1.23
C GLU A 271 -15.99 12.10 0.90
N VAL A 272 -16.22 11.26 -0.12
CA VAL A 272 -15.22 10.31 -0.61
C VAL A 272 -14.00 11.05 -1.15
N ALA A 273 -14.23 12.10 -1.95
CA ALA A 273 -13.17 12.93 -2.50
C ALA A 273 -12.34 13.62 -1.41
N ALA A 274 -12.99 14.28 -0.45
CA ALA A 274 -12.32 14.94 0.67
C ALA A 274 -11.49 13.94 1.49
N LYS A 275 -12.04 12.75 1.77
CA LYS A 275 -11.31 11.69 2.47
C LYS A 275 -10.07 11.24 1.70
N GLN A 276 -10.20 10.96 0.40
CA GLN A 276 -9.08 10.53 -0.43
C GLN A 276 -7.98 11.61 -0.50
N ILE A 277 -8.35 12.88 -0.67
CA ILE A 277 -7.40 14.01 -0.64
C ILE A 277 -6.65 14.08 0.69
N ALA A 278 -7.37 14.00 1.82
CA ALA A 278 -6.76 14.01 3.14
C ALA A 278 -5.84 12.78 3.37
N ASP A 279 -6.25 11.61 2.91
CA ASP A 279 -5.47 10.37 3.01
C ASP A 279 -4.16 10.44 2.20
N ILE A 280 -4.17 11.07 1.01
CA ILE A 280 -2.97 11.27 0.18
C ILE A 280 -1.91 12.04 0.97
N GLY A 281 -2.30 13.17 1.59
CA GLY A 281 -1.40 13.97 2.39
C GLY A 281 -0.86 13.19 3.58
N ARG A 282 -1.75 12.59 4.37
CA ARG A 282 -1.40 11.83 5.56
C ARG A 282 -0.47 10.65 5.25
N PHE A 283 -0.79 9.85 4.24
CA PHE A 283 0.04 8.70 3.86
C PHE A 283 1.41 9.13 3.36
N THR A 284 1.50 10.18 2.54
CA THR A 284 2.79 10.69 2.07
C THR A 284 3.68 11.12 3.24
N ARG A 285 3.13 11.95 4.14
CA ARG A 285 3.83 12.42 5.35
C ARG A 285 4.27 11.25 6.22
N ASN A 286 3.36 10.33 6.50
CA ASN A 286 3.63 9.21 7.39
C ASN A 286 4.68 8.25 6.82
N GLN A 287 4.64 7.96 5.53
CA GLN A 287 5.64 7.10 4.89
C GLN A 287 7.05 7.71 4.98
N VAL A 288 7.23 8.99 4.62
CA VAL A 288 8.55 9.64 4.70
C VAL A 288 9.08 9.62 6.14
N HIS A 289 8.25 10.02 7.11
CA HIS A 289 8.67 10.11 8.52
C HIS A 289 9.01 8.73 9.09
N PHE A 290 8.17 7.74 8.85
CA PHE A 290 8.39 6.38 9.32
C PHE A 290 9.66 5.78 8.75
N TRP A 291 9.87 5.89 7.43
CA TRP A 291 11.00 5.22 6.79
C TRP A 291 12.34 5.89 7.08
N ASN A 292 12.36 7.21 7.31
CA ASN A 292 13.56 7.88 7.83
C ASN A 292 13.91 7.40 9.24
N GLU A 293 12.91 7.37 10.15
CA GLU A 293 13.10 6.87 11.52
C GLU A 293 13.52 5.40 11.52
N PHE A 294 12.89 4.56 10.68
CA PHE A 294 13.23 3.16 10.50
C PHE A 294 14.68 2.99 10.04
N TYR A 295 15.10 3.72 9.00
CA TYR A 295 16.46 3.65 8.48
C TYR A 295 17.50 4.05 9.53
N ALA A 296 17.22 5.13 10.26
CA ALA A 296 18.13 5.60 11.30
C ALA A 296 18.17 4.63 12.48
N VAL A 297 17.02 4.33 13.09
CA VAL A 297 16.94 3.68 14.40
C VAL A 297 16.91 2.16 14.30
N VAL A 298 16.12 1.58 13.39
CA VAL A 298 15.99 0.12 13.28
C VAL A 298 17.14 -0.48 12.49
N CYS A 299 17.55 0.17 11.41
CA CYS A 299 18.70 -0.27 10.63
C CYS A 299 20.04 0.27 11.15
N GLU A 300 20.04 1.21 12.11
CA GLU A 300 21.26 1.75 12.72
C GLU A 300 22.26 2.31 11.70
N CYS A 301 21.75 2.91 10.63
CA CYS A 301 22.57 3.35 9.50
C CYS A 301 23.50 4.52 9.81
N TYR A 302 23.31 5.19 10.95
CA TYR A 302 24.16 6.31 11.39
C TYR A 302 25.00 5.97 12.65
N GLY A 303 25.09 4.69 13.00
CA GLY A 303 25.82 4.21 14.18
C GLY A 303 24.87 3.56 15.20
N ASP A 304 25.36 3.39 16.43
CA ASP A 304 24.55 2.88 17.53
C ASP A 304 23.49 3.95 17.89
N MET A 305 22.26 3.70 17.45
CA MET A 305 21.13 4.62 17.65
C MET A 305 20.27 4.21 18.85
N ASN A 306 20.51 3.03 19.43
CA ASN A 306 19.70 2.47 20.51
C ASN A 306 20.46 2.44 21.88
N GLY A 307 21.78 2.63 21.86
CA GLY A 307 22.67 2.70 23.01
C GLY A 307 23.19 1.35 23.54
N ASP A 308 23.06 0.26 22.79
CA ASP A 308 23.48 -1.09 23.21
C ASP A 308 24.93 -1.45 22.83
N GLY A 309 25.63 -0.55 22.13
CA GLY A 309 27.01 -0.72 21.69
C GLY A 309 27.18 -1.65 20.48
N GLN A 310 26.10 -2.10 19.84
CA GLN A 310 26.10 -2.89 18.61
C GLN A 310 25.59 -2.02 17.44
N CYS A 311 25.89 -2.44 16.21
CA CYS A 311 25.34 -1.82 15.01
C CYS A 311 24.86 -2.93 14.09
N PHE A 312 23.60 -2.86 13.65
CA PHE A 312 23.02 -3.85 12.75
C PHE A 312 23.65 -3.86 11.36
N MET A 313 23.99 -2.68 10.83
CA MET A 313 24.56 -2.55 9.48
C MET A 313 26.10 -2.63 9.50
N PRO A 314 26.73 -3.38 8.57
CA PRO A 314 28.18 -3.37 8.41
C PRO A 314 28.66 -1.98 8.03
N ARG A 315 29.78 -1.55 8.62
CA ARG A 315 30.44 -0.27 8.31
C ARG A 315 31.33 -0.36 7.08
#